data_AF-C5P1V0-F1
#
_entry.id   AF-C5P1V0-F1
#
_cell.length_a   1.000
_cell.length_b   1.000
_cell.length_c   1.000
_cell.angle_alpha   90.00
_cell.angle_beta   90.00
_cell.angle_gamma   90.00
#
_symmetry.space_group_name_H-M   'P 1'
#
loop_
_entity.id
_entity.type
_entity.pdbx_description
1 polymer ?
#
loop_
_entity_poly.entity_id
_entity_poly.type
_entity_poly.pdbx_seq_one_letter_code
_entity_poly.pdbx_strand_id
1 'polypeptide(L)'
;MVAPPGLPTFNTSKSPNTTNPNYGWGDIISVGDWPEFSYAHITHHYGNLLQQTQIASEPMPTSPPQAISTEPMFAMRFNTYIQSRVRRALRAGFQHLAPQLASLHLSPVTVDIGDAAAIIDNYRPDIAFYTANSSPNRCPGDLKVSWKWESSYRTSQIPAERREYLQVLSQVNYYMEQHDARYGYVFSDTELVPIKRLEARGNLLVARAIPWEAEGPERLTVLLGLWYLGMLSAADDDWQLL
;
A
#
# COMPACT_ATOMS: atom_id res chain seq x y z
N MET A 1 -4.88 -6.48 -17.40
CA MET A 1 -5.64 -5.40 -16.71
C MET A 1 -5.23 -4.08 -17.34
N VAL A 2 -6.17 -3.15 -17.48
CA VAL A 2 -5.90 -1.77 -17.91
C VAL A 2 -5.32 -1.00 -16.73
N ALA A 3 -4.25 -0.24 -16.94
CA ALA A 3 -3.70 0.62 -15.89
C ALA A 3 -4.66 1.76 -15.53
N PRO A 4 -4.58 2.31 -14.30
CA PRO A 4 -5.09 3.63 -14.01
C PRO A 4 -4.48 4.67 -14.98
N PRO A 5 -5.26 5.68 -15.42
CA PRO A 5 -4.72 6.69 -16.31
C PRO A 5 -3.79 7.64 -15.55
N GLY A 6 -2.74 8.14 -16.20
CA GLY A 6 -1.89 9.20 -15.65
C GLY A 6 -2.71 10.40 -15.14
N LEU A 7 -2.27 10.96 -14.01
CA LEU A 7 -2.96 12.06 -13.34
C LEU A 7 -2.25 13.38 -13.64
N PRO A 8 -2.88 14.33 -14.36
CA PRO A 8 -2.29 15.63 -14.58
C PRO A 8 -2.13 16.38 -13.25
N THR A 9 -1.02 17.09 -13.08
CA THR A 9 -0.78 17.94 -11.91
C THR A 9 -0.83 19.41 -12.30
N PHE A 10 -1.33 20.29 -11.43
CA PHE A 10 -1.33 21.74 -11.67
C PHE A 10 -1.09 22.52 -10.38
N ASN A 11 -0.41 23.66 -10.47
CA ASN A 11 -0.14 24.57 -9.34
C ASN A 11 0.37 23.84 -8.07
N THR A 12 1.23 22.85 -8.24
CA THR A 12 1.83 22.09 -7.14
C THR A 12 3.05 22.82 -6.60
N SER A 13 3.32 22.63 -5.31
CA SER A 13 4.53 23.18 -4.68
C SER A 13 5.08 22.15 -3.70
N LYS A 14 6.41 22.02 -3.66
CA LYS A 14 7.07 21.20 -2.66
C LYS A 14 6.82 21.81 -1.28
N SER A 15 6.37 20.99 -0.35
CA SER A 15 6.28 21.35 1.06
C SER A 15 6.69 20.15 1.93
N PRO A 16 7.19 20.37 3.15
CA PRO A 16 7.59 19.28 4.03
C PRO A 16 6.43 18.33 4.36
N ASN A 17 6.73 17.06 4.57
CA ASN A 17 5.77 16.10 5.10
C ASN A 17 5.47 16.35 6.59
N THR A 18 4.36 15.78 7.06
CA THR A 18 3.94 15.85 8.46
C THR A 18 5.03 15.31 9.39
N THR A 19 5.32 16.07 10.44
CA THR A 19 6.22 15.69 11.53
C THR A 19 5.44 15.73 12.84
N ASN A 20 5.83 14.90 13.81
CA ASN A 20 5.30 14.96 15.16
C ASN A 20 6.37 14.47 16.18
N PRO A 21 6.10 14.55 17.50
CA PRO A 21 7.05 14.09 18.51
C PRO A 21 7.18 12.56 18.67
N ASN A 22 6.25 11.78 18.10
CA ASN A 22 6.15 10.33 18.28
C ASN A 22 6.82 9.53 17.15
N TYR A 23 7.05 10.15 15.99
CA TYR A 23 7.86 9.60 14.92
C TYR A 23 8.58 10.68 14.12
N GLY A 24 9.76 10.35 13.62
CA GLY A 24 10.54 11.16 12.70
C GLY A 24 11.51 10.36 11.87
N TRP A 25 12.05 11.00 10.83
CA TRP A 25 13.03 10.38 9.92
C TRP A 25 14.22 9.70 10.63
N GLY A 26 14.59 10.15 11.84
CA GLY A 26 15.67 9.58 12.65
C GLY A 26 15.34 8.23 13.29
N ASP A 27 14.06 7.84 13.33
CA ASP A 27 13.61 6.56 13.89
C ASP A 27 13.77 5.40 12.90
N ILE A 28 14.04 5.71 11.62
CA ILE A 28 14.38 4.70 10.61
C ILE A 28 15.87 4.37 10.70
N ILE A 29 16.19 3.16 11.17
CA ILE A 29 17.57 2.69 11.35
C ILE A 29 18.16 2.21 10.03
N SER A 30 17.40 1.42 9.27
CA SER A 30 17.87 0.91 7.97
C SER A 30 16.73 0.68 6.98
N VAL A 31 17.06 0.84 5.70
CA VAL A 31 16.16 0.57 4.57
C VAL A 31 16.86 -0.35 3.59
N GLY A 32 16.51 -1.64 3.65
CA GLY A 32 16.94 -2.67 2.69
C GLY A 32 15.97 -2.82 1.52
N ASP A 33 16.32 -3.70 0.58
CA ASP A 33 15.44 -4.05 -0.55
C ASP A 33 14.58 -5.27 -0.23
N TRP A 34 13.34 -5.29 -0.73
CA TRP A 34 12.42 -6.43 -0.63
C TRP A 34 12.21 -7.09 -2.01
N PRO A 35 13.17 -7.92 -2.50
CA PRO A 35 13.11 -8.49 -3.85
C PRO A 35 11.99 -9.53 -4.04
N GLU A 36 11.54 -10.17 -2.96
CA GLU A 36 10.46 -11.16 -2.98
C GLU A 36 9.10 -10.52 -3.32
N PHE A 37 8.94 -9.21 -3.15
CA PHE A 37 7.75 -8.50 -3.63
C PHE A 37 7.87 -8.21 -5.13
N SER A 38 7.67 -9.24 -5.95
CA SER A 38 7.78 -9.15 -7.41
C SER A 38 6.74 -10.01 -8.12
N TYR A 39 6.46 -9.70 -9.40
CA TYR A 39 5.51 -10.44 -10.22
C TYR A 39 5.77 -11.95 -10.23
N ALA A 40 7.05 -12.35 -10.36
CA ALA A 40 7.47 -13.74 -10.40
C ALA A 40 7.10 -14.49 -9.10
N HIS A 41 7.41 -13.90 -7.93
CA HIS A 41 7.07 -14.49 -6.64
C HIS A 41 5.56 -14.55 -6.42
N ILE A 42 4.83 -13.47 -6.75
CA ILE A 42 3.36 -13.44 -6.61
C ILE A 42 2.72 -14.53 -7.47
N THR A 43 3.19 -14.70 -8.71
CA THR A 43 2.67 -15.72 -9.63
C THR A 43 3.08 -17.13 -9.20
N HIS A 44 4.25 -17.30 -8.61
CA HIS A 44 4.66 -18.58 -8.05
C HIS A 44 3.77 -19.00 -6.87
N HIS A 45 3.48 -18.08 -5.93
CA HIS A 45 2.71 -18.37 -4.73
C HIS A 45 1.20 -18.44 -4.97
N TYR A 46 0.66 -17.54 -5.81
CA TYR A 46 -0.78 -17.37 -6.00
C TYR A 46 -1.25 -17.55 -7.44
N GLY A 47 -0.39 -18.02 -8.35
CA GLY A 47 -0.73 -18.17 -9.78
C GLY A 47 -1.97 -19.00 -10.04
N ASN A 48 -2.14 -20.12 -9.32
CA ASN A 48 -3.34 -20.96 -9.43
C ASN A 48 -4.61 -20.19 -9.04
N LEU A 49 -4.58 -19.47 -7.93
CA LEU A 49 -5.71 -18.65 -7.47
C LEU A 49 -6.04 -17.54 -8.48
N LEU A 50 -5.00 -16.85 -8.98
CA LEU A 50 -5.14 -15.77 -9.96
C LEU A 50 -5.71 -16.25 -11.30
N GLN A 51 -5.41 -17.50 -11.71
CA GLN A 51 -5.95 -18.10 -12.94
C GLN A 51 -7.38 -18.62 -12.78
N GLN A 52 -7.72 -19.15 -11.60
CA GLN A 52 -9.01 -19.80 -11.35
C GLN A 52 -10.10 -18.85 -10.84
N THR A 53 -9.71 -17.67 -10.32
CA THR A 53 -10.66 -16.70 -9.77
C THR A 53 -11.16 -15.75 -10.85
N GLN A 54 -12.47 -15.77 -11.10
CA GLN A 54 -13.12 -14.79 -11.96
C GLN A 54 -13.58 -13.59 -11.14
N ILE A 55 -13.19 -12.39 -11.57
CA ILE A 55 -13.59 -11.12 -10.94
C ILE A 55 -14.64 -10.47 -11.83
N ALA A 56 -15.76 -10.07 -11.25
CA ALA A 56 -16.79 -9.33 -11.98
C ALA A 56 -16.20 -8.05 -12.59
N SER A 57 -16.46 -7.80 -13.88
CA SER A 57 -15.90 -6.68 -14.61
C SER A 57 -16.21 -5.34 -13.93
N GLU A 58 -15.19 -4.50 -13.81
CA GLU A 58 -15.29 -3.11 -13.35
C GLU A 58 -14.34 -2.24 -14.18
N PRO A 59 -14.79 -1.76 -15.36
CA PRO A 59 -13.94 -1.04 -16.29
C PRO A 59 -13.43 0.25 -15.66
N MET A 60 -12.20 0.65 -15.98
CA MET A 60 -11.68 1.97 -15.60
C MET A 60 -12.58 3.07 -16.19
N PRO A 61 -12.87 4.16 -15.46
CA PRO A 61 -13.60 5.28 -16.00
C PRO A 61 -12.93 5.83 -17.26
N THR A 62 -13.71 6.05 -18.31
CA THR A 62 -13.24 6.58 -19.60
C THR A 62 -13.31 8.10 -19.69
N SER A 63 -13.82 8.77 -18.66
CA SER A 63 -13.79 10.22 -18.56
C SER A 63 -12.35 10.73 -18.47
N PRO A 64 -12.03 11.91 -19.02
CA PRO A 64 -10.70 12.51 -18.88
C PRO A 64 -10.24 12.53 -17.41
N PRO A 65 -9.00 12.13 -17.11
CA PRO A 65 -8.48 12.16 -15.74
C PRO A 65 -8.51 13.58 -15.19
N GLN A 66 -9.14 13.74 -14.03
CA GLN A 66 -9.20 15.03 -13.37
C GLN A 66 -7.85 15.33 -12.71
N ALA A 67 -7.32 16.52 -12.99
CA ALA A 67 -6.05 16.94 -12.44
C ALA A 67 -6.06 17.01 -10.91
N ILE A 68 -4.87 16.92 -10.30
CA ILE A 68 -4.66 17.02 -8.85
C ILE A 68 -3.69 18.15 -8.51
N SER A 69 -3.90 18.76 -7.36
CA SER A 69 -2.99 19.78 -6.80
C SER A 69 -2.79 19.63 -5.28
N THR A 70 -3.48 18.68 -4.65
CA THR A 70 -3.45 18.44 -3.20
C THR A 70 -3.58 16.94 -2.89
N GLU A 71 -3.13 16.52 -1.70
CA GLU A 71 -3.28 15.13 -1.21
C GLU A 71 -4.77 14.69 -1.12
N PRO A 72 -5.72 15.49 -0.61
CA PRO A 72 -7.14 15.11 -0.63
C PRO A 72 -7.69 14.86 -2.03
N MET A 73 -7.24 15.62 -3.04
CA MET A 73 -7.63 15.34 -4.42
C MET A 73 -7.07 14.01 -4.91
N PHE A 74 -5.85 13.64 -4.52
CA PHE A 74 -5.29 12.33 -4.83
C PHE A 74 -6.05 11.19 -4.14
N ALA A 75 -6.45 11.35 -2.88
CA ALA A 75 -7.30 10.37 -2.18
C ALA A 75 -8.62 10.09 -2.94
N MET A 76 -9.23 11.11 -3.55
CA MET A 76 -10.39 10.92 -4.43
C MET A 76 -10.06 10.10 -5.68
N ARG A 77 -8.85 10.23 -6.25
CA ARG A 77 -8.39 9.41 -7.40
C ARG A 77 -8.12 7.97 -6.99
N PHE A 78 -7.53 7.75 -5.82
CA PHE A 78 -7.36 6.42 -5.24
C PHE A 78 -8.72 5.70 -5.13
N ASN A 79 -9.73 6.37 -4.58
CA ASN A 79 -11.09 5.80 -4.47
C ASN A 79 -11.71 5.48 -5.84
N THR A 80 -11.52 6.36 -6.82
CA THR A 80 -12.09 6.23 -8.18
C THR A 80 -11.44 5.07 -8.97
N TYR A 81 -10.12 4.95 -8.91
CA TYR A 81 -9.38 4.04 -9.78
C TYR A 81 -8.96 2.74 -9.09
N ILE A 82 -8.74 2.75 -7.78
CA ILE A 82 -8.04 1.67 -7.07
C ILE A 82 -8.95 0.93 -6.09
N GLN A 83 -9.52 1.64 -5.12
CA GLN A 83 -10.08 1.03 -3.90
C GLN A 83 -11.15 -0.03 -4.20
N SER A 84 -12.15 0.30 -5.03
CA SER A 84 -13.25 -0.61 -5.38
C SER A 84 -12.76 -1.90 -6.06
N ARG A 85 -11.76 -1.77 -6.94
CA ARG A 85 -11.17 -2.89 -7.69
C ARG A 85 -10.38 -3.82 -6.77
N VAL A 86 -9.61 -3.27 -5.84
CA VAL A 86 -8.87 -4.07 -4.84
C VAL A 86 -9.85 -4.79 -3.91
N ARG A 87 -10.88 -4.11 -3.38
CA ARG A 87 -11.94 -4.73 -2.56
C ARG A 87 -12.62 -5.88 -3.29
N ARG A 88 -12.96 -5.69 -4.57
CA ARG A 88 -13.60 -6.70 -5.40
C ARG A 88 -12.68 -7.91 -5.63
N ALA A 89 -11.41 -7.67 -5.93
CA ALA A 89 -10.42 -8.71 -6.16
C ALA A 89 -10.16 -9.54 -4.89
N LEU A 90 -10.00 -8.90 -3.74
CA LEU A 90 -9.84 -9.58 -2.45
C LEU A 90 -11.07 -10.42 -2.13
N ARG A 91 -12.28 -9.84 -2.25
CA ARG A 91 -13.52 -10.57 -2.03
C ARG A 91 -13.63 -11.81 -2.91
N ALA A 92 -13.35 -11.68 -4.21
CA ALA A 92 -13.41 -12.81 -5.13
C ALA A 92 -12.38 -13.89 -4.78
N GLY A 93 -11.15 -13.50 -4.43
CA GLY A 93 -10.10 -14.42 -4.00
C GLY A 93 -10.48 -15.17 -2.72
N PHE A 94 -10.95 -14.48 -1.69
CA PHE A 94 -11.37 -15.12 -0.44
C PHE A 94 -12.63 -15.97 -0.59
N GLN A 95 -13.56 -15.60 -1.48
CA GLN A 95 -14.70 -16.46 -1.81
C GLN A 95 -14.27 -17.77 -2.46
N HIS A 96 -13.29 -17.72 -3.37
CA HIS A 96 -12.71 -18.91 -3.97
C HIS A 96 -11.97 -19.78 -2.94
N LEU A 97 -11.24 -19.14 -2.01
CA LEU A 97 -10.51 -19.82 -0.93
C LEU A 97 -11.38 -20.25 0.27
N ALA A 98 -12.67 -19.89 0.31
CA ALA A 98 -13.52 -20.05 1.50
C ALA A 98 -13.45 -21.45 2.16
N PRO A 99 -13.45 -22.57 1.40
CA PRO A 99 -13.35 -23.91 2.01
C PRO A 99 -11.99 -24.21 2.67
N GLN A 100 -10.95 -23.45 2.35
CA GLN A 100 -9.55 -23.71 2.73
C GLN A 100 -8.98 -22.66 3.68
N LEU A 101 -9.71 -21.57 3.99
CA LEU A 101 -9.22 -20.46 4.80
C LEU A 101 -8.61 -20.91 6.13
N ALA A 102 -9.30 -21.80 6.86
CA ALA A 102 -8.83 -22.30 8.15
C ALA A 102 -7.52 -23.10 8.00
N SER A 103 -7.43 -24.00 7.02
CA SER A 103 -6.22 -24.80 6.78
C SER A 103 -5.05 -23.98 6.25
N LEU A 104 -5.33 -22.85 5.60
CA LEU A 104 -4.32 -21.92 5.10
C LEU A 104 -3.99 -20.82 6.13
N HIS A 105 -4.65 -20.83 7.29
CA HIS A 105 -4.48 -19.81 8.33
C HIS A 105 -4.69 -18.39 7.77
N LEU A 106 -5.75 -18.23 6.99
CA LEU A 106 -6.12 -16.96 6.36
C LEU A 106 -7.41 -16.40 6.95
N SER A 107 -7.33 -15.18 7.47
CA SER A 107 -8.49 -14.37 7.81
C SER A 107 -8.80 -13.38 6.68
N PRO A 108 -9.97 -13.47 6.01
CA PRO A 108 -10.33 -12.56 4.93
C PRO A 108 -10.24 -11.09 5.34
N VAL A 109 -9.52 -10.30 4.55
CA VAL A 109 -9.40 -8.84 4.71
C VAL A 109 -10.12 -8.09 3.59
N THR A 110 -10.49 -6.85 3.88
CA THR A 110 -10.88 -5.83 2.90
C THR A 110 -10.02 -4.59 3.10
N VAL A 111 -10.09 -3.65 2.16
CA VAL A 111 -9.44 -2.35 2.24
C VAL A 111 -10.48 -1.23 2.30
N ASP A 112 -10.26 -0.23 3.14
CA ASP A 112 -11.03 1.02 3.16
C ASP A 112 -10.17 2.17 3.71
N ILE A 113 -10.72 3.37 3.87
CA ILE A 113 -10.05 4.47 4.57
C ILE A 113 -9.62 4.05 5.98
N GLY A 114 -8.58 4.68 6.52
CA GLY A 114 -7.98 4.28 7.80
C GLY A 114 -8.95 4.19 8.97
N ASP A 115 -10.00 5.03 8.98
CA ASP A 115 -11.08 5.03 9.96
C ASP A 115 -11.86 3.70 10.07
N ALA A 116 -11.71 2.81 9.09
CA ALA A 116 -12.36 1.50 9.13
C ALA A 116 -11.69 0.50 10.10
N ALA A 117 -10.45 0.76 10.49
CA ALA A 117 -9.71 -0.02 11.48
C ALA A 117 -9.63 0.72 12.84
N ALA A 118 -9.07 0.05 13.85
CA ALA A 118 -8.82 0.68 15.15
C ALA A 118 -7.93 1.92 15.00
N ILE A 119 -8.25 3.00 15.74
CA ILE A 119 -7.46 4.23 15.78
C ILE A 119 -6.78 4.32 17.13
N ILE A 120 -5.46 4.44 17.15
CA ILE A 120 -4.66 4.43 18.38
C ILE A 120 -4.01 5.81 18.54
N ASP A 121 -4.18 6.40 19.72
CA ASP A 121 -3.66 7.73 20.08
C ASP A 121 -4.04 8.86 19.09
N ASN A 122 -5.21 8.73 18.44
CA ASN A 122 -5.71 9.63 17.40
C ASN A 122 -4.87 9.70 16.12
N TYR A 123 -3.94 8.77 15.90
CA TYR A 123 -3.18 8.65 14.66
C TYR A 123 -3.96 7.82 13.65
N ARG A 124 -4.20 8.40 12.47
CA ARG A 124 -5.04 7.83 11.42
C ARG A 124 -4.21 7.64 10.16
N PRO A 125 -3.90 6.38 9.78
CA PRO A 125 -3.42 6.07 8.43
C PRO A 125 -4.46 6.51 7.40
N ASP A 126 -4.05 6.80 6.17
CA ASP A 126 -5.02 7.13 5.12
C ASP A 126 -5.85 5.90 4.71
N ILE A 127 -5.22 4.72 4.70
CA ILE A 127 -5.83 3.46 4.25
C ILE A 127 -5.57 2.35 5.28
N ALA A 128 -6.55 1.46 5.43
CA ALA A 128 -6.45 0.28 6.27
C ALA A 128 -6.84 -1.00 5.54
N PHE A 129 -6.08 -2.06 5.79
CA PHE A 129 -6.50 -3.44 5.54
C PHE A 129 -6.98 -4.07 6.85
N TYR A 130 -8.20 -4.58 6.87
CA TYR A 130 -8.85 -5.03 8.10
C TYR A 130 -9.82 -6.18 7.86
N THR A 131 -10.11 -6.95 8.90
CA THR A 131 -11.14 -8.00 8.87
C THR A 131 -12.52 -7.44 9.24
N ALA A 132 -13.58 -8.22 9.04
CA ALA A 132 -14.97 -7.75 9.17
C ALA A 132 -15.42 -7.22 10.56
N ASN A 133 -14.56 -7.23 11.59
CA ASN A 133 -14.90 -6.84 12.97
C ASN A 133 -14.10 -5.63 13.49
N SER A 134 -13.66 -4.71 12.62
CA SER A 134 -12.81 -3.55 12.99
C SER A 134 -11.57 -3.98 13.80
N SER A 135 -10.81 -4.91 13.20
CA SER A 135 -9.54 -5.41 13.72
C SER A 135 -8.45 -4.31 13.75
N PRO A 136 -7.29 -4.57 14.37
CA PRO A 136 -6.06 -3.85 14.03
C PRO A 136 -5.92 -3.67 12.51
N ASN A 137 -5.32 -2.54 12.11
CA ASN A 137 -4.96 -2.32 10.71
C ASN A 137 -3.80 -3.26 10.36
N ARG A 138 -4.08 -4.30 9.58
CA ARG A 138 -3.11 -5.33 9.24
C ARG A 138 -2.10 -4.90 8.18
N CYS A 139 -2.36 -3.81 7.48
CA CYS A 139 -1.43 -3.18 6.55
C CYS A 139 -1.76 -1.70 6.35
N PRO A 140 -1.20 -0.82 7.20
CA PRO A 140 -1.39 0.63 7.09
C PRO A 140 -0.83 1.18 5.77
N GLY A 141 -1.64 1.99 5.09
CA GLY A 141 -1.25 2.72 3.89
C GLY A 141 -1.29 4.23 4.12
N ASP A 142 -0.30 4.94 3.57
CA ASP A 142 -0.22 6.40 3.61
C ASP A 142 -0.23 6.94 2.17
N LEU A 143 -1.15 7.85 1.88
CA LEU A 143 -1.31 8.44 0.57
C LEU A 143 -0.45 9.70 0.49
N LYS A 144 0.33 9.81 -0.59
CA LYS A 144 1.19 10.96 -0.86
C LYS A 144 0.99 11.50 -2.26
N VAL A 145 1.68 12.59 -2.52
CA VAL A 145 1.78 13.20 -3.84
C VAL A 145 3.25 13.30 -4.23
N SER A 146 3.54 13.09 -5.51
CA SER A 146 4.88 12.99 -6.11
C SER A 146 5.72 14.24 -5.88
N TRP A 147 5.10 15.42 -5.77
CA TRP A 147 5.82 16.65 -5.46
C TRP A 147 6.20 16.81 -3.97
N LYS A 148 5.77 15.90 -3.08
CA LYS A 148 6.19 15.85 -1.68
C LYS A 148 7.04 14.62 -1.36
N TRP A 149 6.83 13.52 -2.06
CA TRP A 149 7.51 12.26 -1.79
C TRP A 149 7.54 11.36 -3.02
N GLU A 150 8.72 10.81 -3.31
CA GLU A 150 8.93 9.77 -4.33
C GLU A 150 9.99 8.78 -3.83
N SER A 151 9.93 7.53 -4.30
CA SER A 151 10.86 6.47 -3.98
C SER A 151 12.29 6.80 -4.40
N SER A 152 12.44 7.58 -5.47
CA SER A 152 13.74 8.07 -5.97
C SER A 152 14.47 8.95 -4.96
N TYR A 153 13.74 9.54 -3.99
CA TYR A 153 14.33 10.39 -2.96
C TYR A 153 15.27 9.59 -2.04
N ARG A 154 15.11 8.26 -1.95
CA ARG A 154 16.03 7.35 -1.23
C ARG A 154 17.49 7.57 -1.62
N THR A 155 17.74 7.73 -2.92
CA THR A 155 19.10 7.87 -3.49
C THR A 155 19.39 9.29 -3.99
N SER A 156 18.52 10.25 -3.70
CA SER A 156 18.72 11.64 -4.13
C SER A 156 20.03 12.19 -3.56
N GLN A 157 20.70 13.06 -4.31
CA GLN A 157 21.86 13.80 -3.83
C GLN A 157 21.47 14.95 -2.88
N ILE A 158 20.20 15.37 -2.89
CA ILE A 158 19.69 16.45 -2.05
C ILE A 158 19.35 15.90 -0.65
N PRO A 159 20.04 16.34 0.44
CA PRO A 159 19.80 15.83 1.79
C PRO A 159 18.36 16.01 2.29
N ALA A 160 17.71 17.11 1.88
CA ALA A 160 16.32 17.37 2.23
C ALA A 160 15.38 16.31 1.64
N GLU A 161 15.58 15.89 0.38
CA GLU A 161 14.75 14.85 -0.25
C GLU A 161 14.95 13.49 0.45
N ARG A 162 16.19 13.12 0.78
CA ARG A 162 16.46 11.91 1.58
C ARG A 162 15.77 11.96 2.95
N ARG A 163 15.72 13.14 3.58
CA ARG A 163 14.99 13.32 4.84
C ARG A 163 13.48 13.13 4.64
N GLU A 164 12.90 13.72 3.61
CA GLU A 164 11.47 13.52 3.30
C GLU A 164 11.15 12.05 2.99
N TYR A 165 12.07 11.34 2.30
CA TYR A 165 11.96 9.91 2.06
C TYR A 165 11.78 9.14 3.36
N LEU A 166 12.72 9.33 4.30
CA LEU A 166 12.72 8.69 5.62
C LEU A 166 11.56 9.17 6.51
N GLN A 167 11.14 10.43 6.38
CA GLN A 167 10.05 10.98 7.17
C GLN A 167 8.73 10.25 6.90
N VAL A 168 8.40 10.02 5.63
CA VAL A 168 7.18 9.24 5.30
C VAL A 168 7.32 7.78 5.71
N LEU A 169 8.50 7.18 5.57
CA LEU A 169 8.72 5.82 6.09
C LEU A 169 8.53 5.74 7.61
N SER A 170 8.98 6.75 8.36
CA SER A 170 8.77 6.80 9.81
C SER A 170 7.28 6.90 10.18
N GLN A 171 6.50 7.65 9.39
CA GLN A 171 5.06 7.74 9.57
C GLN A 171 4.37 6.38 9.37
N VAL A 172 4.67 5.68 8.27
CA VAL A 172 4.11 4.35 8.01
C VAL A 172 4.58 3.34 9.06
N ASN A 173 5.87 3.35 9.41
CA ASN A 173 6.43 2.47 10.44
C ASN A 173 5.76 2.69 11.80
N TYR A 174 5.45 3.92 12.16
CA TYR A 174 4.72 4.23 13.39
C TYR A 174 3.30 3.65 13.38
N TYR A 175 2.58 3.74 12.26
CA TYR A 175 1.27 3.08 12.16
C TYR A 175 1.40 1.55 12.23
N MET A 176 2.43 1.00 11.61
CA MET A 176 2.74 -0.43 11.70
C MET A 176 3.09 -0.84 13.13
N GLU A 177 3.76 0.02 13.89
CA GLU A 177 4.04 -0.14 15.33
C GLU A 177 2.77 -0.23 16.15
N GLN A 178 1.84 0.69 15.95
CA GLN A 178 0.59 0.74 16.70
C GLN A 178 -0.26 -0.52 16.50
N HIS A 179 -0.17 -1.18 15.35
CA HIS A 179 -1.00 -2.34 15.02
C HIS A 179 -0.26 -3.68 14.99
N ASP A 180 1.02 -3.69 15.42
CA ASP A 180 1.93 -4.82 15.27
C ASP A 180 2.03 -5.34 13.83
N ALA A 181 1.71 -4.51 12.84
CA ALA A 181 1.66 -4.92 11.44
C ALA A 181 3.08 -5.09 10.87
N ARG A 182 3.29 -6.20 10.17
CA ARG A 182 4.52 -6.49 9.43
C ARG A 182 4.57 -5.78 8.08
N TYR A 183 3.41 -5.49 7.51
CA TYR A 183 3.28 -4.92 6.17
C TYR A 183 2.67 -3.52 6.22
N GLY A 184 3.11 -2.66 5.31
CA GLY A 184 2.58 -1.33 5.10
C GLY A 184 2.98 -0.84 3.71
N TYR A 185 2.57 0.37 3.34
CA TYR A 185 2.97 0.94 2.05
C TYR A 185 2.78 2.45 1.99
N VAL A 186 3.52 3.06 1.08
CA VAL A 186 3.24 4.42 0.60
C VAL A 186 2.64 4.31 -0.79
N PHE A 187 1.61 5.11 -1.08
CA PHE A 187 0.99 5.16 -2.40
C PHE A 187 0.91 6.63 -2.84
N SER A 188 1.48 6.97 -4.00
CA SER A 188 1.38 8.29 -4.61
C SER A 188 0.67 8.27 -5.96
N ASP A 189 0.48 9.45 -6.56
CA ASP A 189 -0.03 9.62 -7.92
C ASP A 189 0.89 9.02 -9.01
N THR A 190 2.12 8.66 -8.66
CA THR A 190 3.10 8.10 -9.60
C THR A 190 3.48 6.66 -9.31
N GLU A 191 3.33 6.17 -8.07
CA GLU A 191 3.83 4.85 -7.69
C GLU A 191 3.20 4.25 -6.41
N LEU A 192 3.28 2.93 -6.30
CA LEU A 192 3.08 2.18 -5.06
C LEU A 192 4.44 1.68 -4.55
N VAL A 193 4.71 1.88 -3.26
CA VAL A 193 5.93 1.46 -2.58
C VAL A 193 5.59 0.57 -1.38
N PRO A 194 5.60 -0.77 -1.56
CA PRO A 194 5.41 -1.74 -0.49
C PRO A 194 6.55 -1.74 0.53
N ILE A 195 6.19 -1.86 1.80
CA ILE A 195 7.09 -1.85 2.95
C ILE A 195 6.87 -3.13 3.77
N LYS A 196 7.98 -3.77 4.16
CA LYS A 196 8.00 -4.86 5.13
C LYS A 196 8.86 -4.45 6.32
N ARG A 197 8.27 -4.45 7.51
CA ARG A 197 8.98 -4.21 8.76
C ARG A 197 9.56 -5.52 9.27
N LEU A 198 10.84 -5.49 9.64
CA LEU A 198 11.54 -6.68 10.11
C LEU A 198 11.39 -6.89 11.61
N GLU A 199 11.37 -5.80 12.37
CA GLU A 199 11.35 -5.79 13.84
C GLU A 199 10.99 -4.40 14.38
N ALA A 200 10.96 -4.27 15.71
CA ALA A 200 10.41 -3.10 16.36
C ALA A 200 11.24 -1.80 16.33
N ARG A 201 12.33 -1.75 15.57
CA ARG A 201 13.35 -0.70 15.65
C ARG A 201 13.59 0.03 14.33
N GLY A 202 12.55 0.25 13.52
CA GLY A 202 12.69 1.01 12.26
C GLY A 202 13.63 0.39 11.21
N ASN A 203 13.81 -0.94 11.25
CA ASN A 203 14.48 -1.71 10.21
C ASN A 203 13.44 -2.17 9.18
N LEU A 204 13.49 -1.59 7.99
CA LEU A 204 12.51 -1.79 6.93
C LEU A 204 13.16 -2.42 5.69
N LEU A 205 12.42 -3.29 5.01
CA LEU A 205 12.67 -3.63 3.62
C LEU A 205 11.63 -2.91 2.76
N VAL A 206 12.07 -2.34 1.64
CA VAL A 206 11.23 -1.62 0.69
C VAL A 206 11.31 -2.31 -0.66
N ALA A 207 10.16 -2.65 -1.23
CA ALA A 207 10.09 -3.25 -2.55
C ALA A 207 10.41 -2.22 -3.64
N ARG A 208 10.75 -2.72 -4.84
CA ARG A 208 10.87 -1.85 -6.01
C ARG A 208 9.52 -1.15 -6.25
N ALA A 209 9.56 0.17 -6.41
CA ALA A 209 8.37 0.95 -6.68
C ALA A 209 7.65 0.47 -7.94
N ILE A 210 6.33 0.39 -7.85
CA ILE A 210 5.44 -0.06 -8.92
C ILE A 210 4.80 1.20 -9.52
N PRO A 211 5.10 1.55 -10.79
CA PRO A 211 4.53 2.74 -11.40
C PRO A 211 3.00 2.69 -11.44
N TRP A 212 2.36 3.83 -11.21
CA TRP A 212 0.90 4.02 -11.28
C TRP A 212 0.31 3.49 -12.58
N GLU A 213 0.96 3.85 -13.70
CA GLU A 213 0.53 3.50 -15.06
C GLU A 213 1.06 2.13 -15.51
N ALA A 214 1.61 1.30 -14.61
CA ALA A 214 2.14 -0.01 -14.98
C ALA A 214 1.02 -0.92 -15.49
N GLU A 215 1.15 -1.37 -16.73
CA GLU A 215 0.29 -2.35 -17.39
C GLU A 215 1.09 -3.31 -18.28
N GLY A 216 0.39 -4.36 -18.72
CA GLY A 216 0.89 -5.38 -19.63
C GLY A 216 1.00 -6.76 -18.98
N PRO A 217 1.27 -7.80 -19.79
CA PRO A 217 1.56 -9.13 -19.29
C PRO A 217 2.86 -9.14 -18.49
N GLU A 218 2.96 -10.06 -17.53
CA GLU A 218 4.18 -10.33 -16.75
C GLU A 218 4.76 -9.11 -16.01
N ARG A 219 3.92 -8.13 -15.73
CA ARG A 219 4.28 -6.91 -15.01
C ARG A 219 3.50 -6.82 -13.72
N LEU A 220 4.20 -6.39 -12.67
CA LEU A 220 3.57 -6.04 -11.41
C LEU A 220 2.88 -4.68 -11.58
N THR A 221 1.57 -4.65 -11.36
CA THR A 221 0.75 -3.42 -11.43
C THR A 221 0.33 -3.00 -10.03
N VAL A 222 -0.06 -1.74 -9.83
CA VAL A 222 -0.50 -1.25 -8.51
C VAL A 222 -1.70 -2.04 -7.95
N LEU A 223 -2.61 -2.50 -8.82
CA LEU A 223 -3.75 -3.33 -8.40
C LEU A 223 -3.31 -4.71 -7.92
N LEU A 224 -2.38 -5.36 -8.64
CA LEU A 224 -1.85 -6.66 -8.23
C LEU A 224 -0.99 -6.55 -6.96
N GLY A 225 -0.20 -5.47 -6.84
CA GLY A 225 0.59 -5.18 -5.65
C GLY A 225 -0.27 -4.98 -4.40
N LEU A 226 -1.29 -4.13 -4.47
CA LEU A 226 -2.22 -3.93 -3.35
C LEU A 226 -3.03 -5.20 -3.01
N TRP A 227 -3.45 -5.95 -4.01
CA TRP A 227 -4.10 -7.24 -3.77
C TRP A 227 -3.16 -8.20 -3.03
N TYR A 228 -1.89 -8.28 -3.44
CA TYR A 228 -0.91 -9.14 -2.78
C TYR A 228 -0.59 -8.67 -1.35
N LEU A 229 -0.48 -7.36 -1.10
CA LEU A 229 -0.41 -6.82 0.27
C LEU A 229 -1.62 -7.27 1.10
N GLY A 230 -2.82 -7.27 0.53
CA GLY A 230 -4.01 -7.81 1.20
C GLY A 230 -3.92 -9.31 1.49
N MET A 231 -3.36 -10.11 0.59
CA MET A 231 -3.13 -11.55 0.83
C MET A 231 -2.11 -11.79 1.96
N LEU A 232 -1.01 -11.01 1.99
CA LEU A 232 -0.03 -11.05 3.07
C LEU A 232 -0.65 -10.63 4.41
N SER A 233 -1.50 -9.61 4.40
CA SER A 233 -2.22 -9.12 5.59
C SER A 233 -3.26 -10.11 6.11
N ALA A 234 -3.73 -11.04 5.28
CA ALA A 234 -4.68 -12.06 5.67
C ALA A 234 -4.02 -13.27 6.36
N ALA A 235 -2.71 -13.47 6.19
CA ALA A 235 -1.99 -14.61 6.75
C ALA A 235 -1.80 -14.46 8.26
N ASP A 236 -2.61 -15.17 9.05
CA ASP A 236 -2.72 -15.02 10.50
C ASP A 236 -1.40 -15.28 11.24
N ASP A 237 -0.55 -16.14 10.69
CA ASP A 237 0.75 -16.50 11.27
C ASP A 237 1.90 -15.55 10.86
N ASP A 238 1.66 -14.57 9.97
CA ASP A 238 2.73 -13.76 9.38
C ASP A 238 2.45 -12.25 9.39
N TRP A 239 1.19 -11.81 9.35
CA TRP A 239 0.86 -10.39 9.24
C TRP A 239 1.32 -9.57 10.46
N GLN A 240 1.50 -10.20 11.63
CA GLN A 240 2.01 -9.54 12.85
C GLN A 240 3.50 -9.77 13.10
N LEU A 241 4.12 -8.79 13.76
CA LEU A 241 5.40 -8.91 14.45
C LEU A 241 5.12 -9.19 15.93
N LEU A 242 5.28 -10.45 16.36
CA LEU A 242 5.24 -10.86 17.77
C LEU A 242 6.57 -10.59 18.49
#